data_AF-A0AAW5A800-F1
#
_entry.id   AF-A0AAW5A800-F1
#
_cell.length_a   1.000
_cell.length_b   1.000
_cell.length_c   1.000
_cell.angle_alpha   90.00
_cell.angle_beta   90.00
_cell.angle_gamma   90.00
#
_symmetry.space_group_name_H-M   'P 1'
#
loop_
_entity.id
_entity.type
_entity.pdbx_description
1 polymer ?
#
loop_
_entity_poly.entity_id
_entity_poly.type
_entity_poly.pdbx_seq_one_letter_code
_entity_poly.pdbx_strand_id
1 'polypeptide(L)'
;MDDEDFYDELFKNAQRLHGVPYLSRFNRIEEVVEMERFIREVAAAGLEACLRGLFYDSKADICQIETVGGLTQDDPDAVALFQVARKHVDQFDLLGRIGHGGGFV
;
A
#
# COMPACT_ATOMS: atom_id res chain seq x y z
N MET A 1 -10.21 20.81 5.12
CA MET A 1 -9.48 19.77 4.40
C MET A 1 -9.90 18.50 5.09
N ASP A 2 -10.84 17.79 4.49
CA ASP A 2 -11.13 16.44 4.93
C ASP A 2 -9.96 15.52 4.53
N ASP A 3 -9.95 14.29 5.03
CA ASP A 3 -8.88 13.34 4.74
C ASP A 3 -8.82 13.00 3.23
N GLU A 4 -9.92 13.17 2.50
CA GLU A 4 -9.95 12.93 1.05
C GLU A 4 -9.14 13.98 0.28
N ASP A 5 -9.33 15.26 0.59
CA ASP A 5 -8.57 16.37 -0.01
C ASP A 5 -7.06 16.22 0.19
N PHE A 6 -6.64 15.69 1.35
CA PHE A 6 -5.22 15.52 1.69
C PHE A 6 -4.54 14.48 0.79
N TYR A 7 -5.16 13.32 0.62
CA TYR A 7 -4.60 12.25 -0.21
C TYR A 7 -4.53 12.62 -1.69
N ASP A 8 -5.54 13.35 -2.18
CA ASP A 8 -5.57 13.77 -3.57
C ASP A 8 -4.43 14.75 -3.89
N GLU A 9 -4.13 15.68 -2.97
CA GLU A 9 -2.96 16.56 -3.11
C GLU A 9 -1.63 15.82 -2.88
N LEU A 10 -1.55 14.87 -1.93
CA LEU A 10 -0.36 14.06 -1.69
C LEU A 10 0.04 13.25 -2.93
N PHE A 11 -0.94 12.64 -3.61
CA PHE A 11 -0.72 11.75 -4.75
C PHE A 11 -0.82 12.43 -6.12
N LYS A 12 -1.07 13.74 -6.17
CA LYS A 12 -1.27 14.52 -7.40
C LYS A 12 -0.20 14.30 -8.46
N ASN A 13 1.06 14.22 -8.04
CA ASN A 13 2.22 14.02 -8.91
C ASN A 13 2.95 12.69 -8.63
N ALA A 14 2.30 11.76 -7.93
CA ALA A 14 2.89 10.48 -7.59
C ALA A 14 3.03 9.57 -8.82
N GLN A 15 3.99 8.64 -8.74
CA GLN A 15 4.10 7.57 -9.73
C GLN A 15 2.87 6.68 -9.65
N ARG A 16 2.52 6.03 -10.77
CA ARG A 16 1.35 5.17 -10.88
C ARG A 16 1.71 3.85 -11.53
N LEU A 17 1.22 2.77 -10.95
CA LEU A 17 1.37 1.42 -11.49
C LEU A 17 0.02 0.72 -11.40
N HIS A 18 -0.47 0.15 -12.52
CA HIS A 18 -1.83 -0.40 -12.63
C HIS A 18 -2.94 0.56 -12.16
N GLY A 19 -2.74 1.87 -12.31
CA GLY A 19 -3.68 2.91 -11.86
C GLY A 19 -3.53 3.31 -10.39
N VAL A 20 -2.85 2.50 -9.57
CA VAL A 20 -2.58 2.76 -8.15
C VAL A 20 -1.44 3.76 -8.00
N PRO A 21 -1.65 4.91 -7.34
CA PRO A 21 -0.59 5.87 -7.07
C PRO A 21 0.30 5.38 -5.91
N TYR A 22 1.60 5.64 -5.99
CA TYR A 22 2.55 5.30 -4.95
C TYR A 22 3.67 6.34 -4.84
N LEU A 23 4.18 6.52 -3.62
CA LEU A 23 5.19 7.50 -3.29
C LEU A 23 6.07 7.01 -2.13
N SER A 24 7.40 7.09 -2.29
CA SER A 24 8.35 6.97 -1.17
C SER A 24 8.83 8.36 -0.78
N ARG A 25 8.87 8.65 0.53
CA ARG A 25 9.27 9.96 1.08
C ARG A 25 10.61 10.46 0.57
N PHE A 26 11.60 9.57 0.46
CA PHE A 26 12.94 9.90 -0.06
C PHE A 26 13.27 9.20 -1.37
N ASN A 27 12.27 8.59 -2.02
CA ASN A 27 12.39 7.87 -3.27
C ASN A 27 13.52 6.82 -3.25
N ARG A 28 13.63 6.08 -2.14
CA ARG A 28 14.64 5.01 -2.03
C ARG A 28 14.25 3.84 -2.93
N ILE A 29 15.23 3.30 -3.64
CA ILE A 29 15.01 2.27 -4.66
C ILE A 29 14.37 1.01 -4.05
N GLU A 30 14.83 0.57 -2.87
CA GLU A 30 14.34 -0.64 -2.22
C GLU A 30 12.85 -0.51 -1.83
N GLU A 31 12.48 0.59 -1.18
CA GLU A 31 11.09 0.92 -0.81
C GLU A 31 10.18 1.00 -2.06
N VAL A 32 10.67 1.62 -3.13
CA VAL A 32 9.94 1.69 -4.41
C VAL A 32 9.74 0.29 -5.00
N VAL A 33 10.77 -0.56 -4.97
CA VAL A 33 10.68 -1.93 -5.48
C VAL A 33 9.70 -2.78 -4.67
N GLU A 34 9.64 -2.64 -3.35
CA GLU A 34 8.65 -3.32 -2.50
C GLU A 34 7.22 -2.92 -2.87
N MET A 35 6.95 -1.61 -2.96
CA MET A 35 5.64 -1.10 -3.36
C MET A 35 5.23 -1.58 -4.76
N GLU A 36 6.15 -1.54 -5.73
CA GLU A 36 5.85 -1.98 -7.09
C GLU A 36 5.57 -3.49 -7.17
N ARG A 37 6.30 -4.33 -6.42
CA ARG A 37 6.06 -5.77 -6.36
C ARG A 37 4.71 -6.08 -5.73
N PHE A 38 4.38 -5.39 -4.64
CA PHE A 38 3.07 -5.47 -4.01
C PHE A 38 1.95 -5.12 -5.01
N ILE A 39 2.02 -3.96 -5.65
CA ILE A 39 0.99 -3.50 -6.60
C ILE A 39 0.80 -4.48 -7.75
N ARG A 40 1.88 -5.06 -8.29
CA ARG A 40 1.80 -6.06 -9.37
C ARG A 40 1.07 -7.33 -8.94
N GLU A 41 1.33 -7.82 -7.73
CA GLU A 41 0.67 -9.03 -7.24
C GLU A 41 -0.80 -8.76 -6.85
N VAL A 42 -1.10 -7.58 -6.29
CA VAL A 42 -2.48 -7.13 -6.07
C VAL A 42 -3.25 -7.04 -7.39
N ALA A 43 -2.65 -6.46 -8.44
CA ALA A 43 -3.27 -6.39 -9.76
C ALA A 43 -3.45 -7.78 -10.40
N ALA A 44 -2.51 -8.69 -10.18
CA ALA A 44 -2.65 -10.08 -10.63
C ALA A 44 -3.80 -10.83 -9.91
N ALA A 45 -4.14 -10.42 -8.68
CA ALA A 45 -5.29 -10.90 -7.94
C ALA A 45 -6.61 -10.19 -8.29
N GLY A 46 -6.58 -9.14 -9.13
CA GLY A 46 -7.75 -8.34 -9.48
C GLY A 46 -8.25 -7.43 -8.35
N LEU A 47 -7.36 -7.07 -7.42
CA LEU A 47 -7.66 -6.31 -6.21
C LEU A 47 -7.15 -4.86 -6.27
N GLU A 48 -6.63 -4.40 -7.42
CA GLU A 48 -6.06 -3.05 -7.56
C GLU A 48 -7.08 -1.94 -7.33
N ALA A 49 -8.35 -2.21 -7.63
CA ALA A 49 -9.46 -1.29 -7.38
C ALA A 49 -9.77 -1.09 -5.88
N CYS A 50 -9.27 -1.97 -5.01
CA CYS A 50 -9.38 -1.83 -3.56
C CYS A 50 -8.35 -0.84 -2.99
N LEU A 51 -7.33 -0.46 -3.76
CA LEU A 51 -6.26 0.44 -3.31
C LEU A 51 -6.54 1.89 -3.70
N ARG A 52 -6.39 2.79 -2.74
CA ARG A 52 -6.37 4.24 -2.99
C ARG A 52 -4.95 4.72 -3.31
N GLY A 53 -3.94 4.17 -2.64
CA GLY A 53 -2.55 4.52 -2.87
C GLY A 53 -1.61 3.96 -1.82
N LEU A 54 -0.30 4.08 -2.06
CA LEU A 54 0.74 3.65 -1.14
C LEU A 54 1.70 4.79 -0.81
N PHE A 55 2.01 4.97 0.47
CA PHE A 55 3.00 5.94 0.91
C PHE A 55 4.04 5.30 1.84
N TYR A 56 5.29 5.26 1.41
CA TYR A 56 6.39 4.76 2.24
C TYR A 56 7.04 5.90 3.01
N ASP A 57 6.92 5.92 4.34
CA ASP A 57 7.64 6.84 5.21
C ASP A 57 8.97 6.22 5.63
N SER A 58 10.03 6.48 4.87
CA SER A 58 11.40 6.02 5.14
C SER A 58 11.95 6.42 6.52
N LYS A 59 11.34 7.41 7.21
CA LYS A 59 11.74 7.83 8.56
C LYS A 59 11.11 6.94 9.64
N ALA A 60 9.87 6.53 9.43
CA ALA A 60 9.14 5.64 10.33
C ALA A 60 9.33 4.16 9.96
N ASP A 61 9.99 3.90 8.83
CA ASP A 61 10.24 2.57 8.27
C ASP A 61 8.93 1.78 8.13
N ILE A 62 7.94 2.42 7.51
CA ILE A 62 6.61 1.84 7.34
C ILE A 62 5.96 2.31 6.04
N CYS A 63 5.36 1.36 5.33
CA CYS A 63 4.49 1.63 4.20
C CYS A 63 3.04 1.77 4.66
N GLN A 64 2.43 2.93 4.44
CA GLN A 64 1.00 3.14 4.61
C GLN A 64 0.29 2.65 3.34
N ILE A 65 -0.61 1.68 3.50
CA ILE A 65 -1.40 1.12 2.40
C ILE A 65 -2.84 1.59 2.57
N GLU A 66 -3.24 2.54 1.73
CA GLU A 66 -4.56 3.15 1.77
C GLU A 66 -5.51 2.40 0.85
N THR A 67 -6.72 2.16 1.34
CA THR A 67 -7.77 1.43 0.61
C THR A 67 -8.97 2.32 0.35
N VAL A 68 -9.82 1.90 -0.59
CA VAL A 68 -11.09 2.56 -0.84
C VAL A 68 -12.00 2.47 0.40
N GLY A 69 -12.87 3.47 0.58
CA GLY A 69 -13.79 3.51 1.71
C GLY A 69 -14.73 2.30 1.74
N GLY A 70 -15.02 1.81 2.94
CA GLY A 70 -15.96 0.70 3.18
C GLY A 70 -15.31 -0.68 3.28
N LEU A 71 -14.01 -0.80 2.98
CA LEU A 71 -13.26 -2.04 3.22
C LEU A 71 -12.88 -2.15 4.71
N THR A 72 -13.06 -3.33 5.29
CA THR A 72 -12.80 -3.64 6.70
C THR A 72 -11.83 -4.81 6.82
N GLN A 73 -11.20 -4.99 7.98
CA GLN A 73 -10.16 -6.01 8.18
C GLN A 73 -10.66 -7.45 8.00
N ASP A 74 -11.96 -7.68 8.17
CA ASP A 74 -12.59 -9.00 8.06
C ASP A 74 -13.06 -9.33 6.63
N ASP A 75 -13.01 -8.36 5.71
CA ASP A 75 -13.37 -8.60 4.32
C ASP A 75 -12.36 -9.54 3.64
N PRO A 76 -12.82 -10.51 2.81
CA PRO A 76 -11.92 -11.42 2.11
C PRO A 76 -10.85 -10.71 1.28
N ASP A 77 -11.20 -9.60 0.65
CA ASP A 77 -10.28 -8.79 -0.14
C ASP A 77 -9.23 -8.12 0.74
N ALA A 78 -9.61 -7.61 1.92
CA ALA A 78 -8.68 -7.04 2.89
C ALA A 78 -7.70 -8.09 3.43
N VAL A 79 -8.20 -9.30 3.71
CA VAL A 79 -7.36 -10.44 4.12
C VAL A 79 -6.36 -10.80 3.03
N ALA A 80 -6.79 -10.83 1.77
CA ALA A 80 -5.92 -11.10 0.62
C ALA A 80 -4.87 -9.99 0.46
N LEU A 81 -5.26 -8.71 0.52
CA LEU A 81 -4.33 -7.58 0.48
C LEU A 81 -3.29 -7.68 1.60
N PHE A 82 -3.71 -8.02 2.82
CA PHE A 82 -2.80 -8.18 3.96
C PHE A 82 -1.78 -9.31 3.73
N GLN A 83 -2.19 -10.41 3.11
CA GLN A 83 -1.30 -11.52 2.77
C GLN A 83 -0.27 -11.11 1.71
N VAL A 84 -0.70 -10.40 0.66
CA VAL A 84 0.21 -9.90 -0.38
C VAL A 84 1.17 -8.86 0.19
N ALA A 85 0.70 -7.98 1.08
CA ALA A 85 1.55 -6.99 1.75
C ALA A 85 2.65 -7.67 2.56
N ARG A 86 2.33 -8.69 3.36
CA ARG A 86 3.32 -9.49 4.12
C ARG A 86 4.37 -10.19 3.25
N LYS A 87 4.07 -10.43 1.97
CA LYS A 87 5.00 -11.09 1.06
C LYS A 87 6.04 -10.13 0.49
N HIS A 88 5.68 -8.87 0.30
CA HIS A 88 6.47 -7.92 -0.48
C HIS A 88 6.93 -6.67 0.26
N VAL A 89 6.31 -6.34 1.40
CA VAL A 89 6.57 -5.12 2.14
C VAL A 89 7.07 -5.47 3.53
N ASP A 90 8.23 -4.95 3.90
CA ASP A 90 8.93 -5.33 5.13
C ASP A 90 8.16 -4.90 6.39
N GLN A 91 7.59 -3.69 6.37
CA GLN A 91 6.71 -3.21 7.43
C GLN A 91 5.63 -2.30 6.85
N PHE A 92 4.36 -2.55 7.20
CA PHE A 92 3.24 -1.80 6.64
C PHE A 92 2.11 -1.58 7.65
N ASP A 93 1.31 -0.55 7.41
CA ASP A 93 0.00 -0.34 8.02
C ASP A 93 -1.07 -0.53 6.95
N LEU A 94 -2.02 -1.42 7.19
CA LEU A 94 -3.18 -1.64 6.33
C LEU A 94 -4.43 -1.68 7.21
N LEU A 95 -5.37 -0.76 6.96
CA LEU A 95 -6.63 -0.64 7.72
C LEU A 95 -6.39 -0.49 9.24
N GLY A 96 -5.34 0.23 9.64
CA GLY A 96 -4.96 0.44 11.04
C GLY A 96 -4.29 -0.79 11.69
N ARG A 97 -3.91 -1.79 10.90
CA ARG A 97 -3.21 -2.99 11.38
C ARG A 97 -1.78 -3.00 10.86
N ILE A 98 -0.84 -3.02 11.81
CA ILE A 98 0.58 -3.17 11.51
C ILE A 98 0.87 -4.62 11.11
N GLY A 99 1.54 -4.79 9.97
CA GLY A 99 2.09 -6.04 9.49
C GLY A 99 3.59 -5.94 9.26
N HIS A 100 4.26 -7.08 9.32
CA HIS A 100 5.67 -7.23 8.99
C HIS A 100 5.85 -8.35 7.97
N GLY A 101 6.70 -8.10 6.98
CA GLY A 101 7.22 -9.09 6.05
C GLY A 101 8.17 -10.06 6.74
N GLY A 102 8.48 -11.18 6.08
CA GLY A 102 9.52 -12.10 6.57
C GLY A 102 9.07 -13.13 7.62
N GLY A 103 7.77 -13.42 7.73
CA GLY A 103 7.33 -14.64 8.43
C GLY A 103 7.69 -15.86 7.59
N PHE A 104 8.78 -16.56 7.95
CA PHE A 104 9.15 -17.85 7.37
C PHE A 104 7.91 -18.76 7.21
N VAL A 105 7.65 -19.17 5.96
CA VAL A 105 6.93 -20.40 5.63
C VAL A 105 7.86 -21.32 4.87
#